data_AF-A0A737JRZ1-F1
#
_entry.id   AF-A0A737JRZ1-F1
#
_cell.length_a   1.000
_cell.length_b   1.000
_cell.length_c   1.000
_cell.angle_alpha   90.00
_cell.angle_beta   90.00
_cell.angle_gamma   90.00
#
_symmetry.space_group_name_H-M   'P 1'
#
loop_
_entity.id
_entity.type
_entity.pdbx_description
1 polymer ?
#
loop_
_entity_poly.entity_id
_entity_poly.type
_entity_poly.pdbx_seq_one_letter_code
_entity_poly.pdbx_strand_id
1 'polypeptide(L)'
;RCVDVAGLIAAAVLRNHPQARVLPFECDVVDVQLDARQSVMHNAQKLAAVGGGSTNCSAPLRRLLNERARVDLVIMVSDNESWVDKSRHGSTATMECWIELKKRNPQARLVCIDLLPYGTTQAAERSDILNVGGFSDEVFTVIDNFVNGRYGSAHWLEEIEAVTL
;
A
#
# COMPACT_ATOMS: atom_id res chain seq x y z
N ARG A 1 -10.59 12.58 -5.71
CA ARG A 1 -10.05 12.65 -4.32
C ARG A 1 -9.13 11.46 -4.12
N CYS A 2 -8.12 11.52 -3.24
CA CYS A 2 -7.19 10.39 -3.01
C CYS A 2 -7.94 9.09 -2.67
N VAL A 3 -9.01 9.17 -1.88
CA VAL A 3 -9.86 8.02 -1.53
C VAL A 3 -10.51 7.34 -2.75
N ASP A 4 -10.82 8.09 -3.82
CA ASP A 4 -11.39 7.51 -5.04
C ASP A 4 -10.34 6.65 -5.77
N VAL A 5 -9.09 7.12 -5.81
CA VAL A 5 -7.96 6.40 -6.43
C VAL A 5 -7.56 5.19 -5.59
N ALA A 6 -7.45 5.34 -4.27
CA ALA A 6 -7.21 4.22 -3.35
C ALA A 6 -8.30 3.14 -3.46
N GLY A 7 -9.57 3.56 -3.54
CA GLY A 7 -10.70 2.68 -3.75
C GLY A 7 -10.61 1.91 -5.07
N LEU A 8 -10.18 2.58 -6.15
CA LEU A 8 -10.00 1.96 -7.46
C LEU A 8 -8.89 0.91 -7.45
N ILE A 9 -7.72 1.25 -6.89
CA ILE A 9 -6.58 0.33 -6.78
C ILE A 9 -6.98 -0.92 -5.98
N ALA A 10 -7.55 -0.72 -4.79
CA ALA A 10 -7.96 -1.83 -3.92
C ALA A 10 -9.03 -2.71 -4.57
N ALA A 11 -10.02 -2.11 -5.26
CA ALA A 11 -11.04 -2.86 -5.98
C ALA A 11 -10.47 -3.64 -7.19
N ALA A 12 -9.49 -3.08 -7.90
CA ALA A 12 -8.81 -3.75 -9.01
C ALA A 12 -7.97 -4.94 -8.52
N VAL A 13 -7.26 -4.79 -7.40
CA VAL A 13 -6.52 -5.90 -6.77
C VAL A 13 -7.49 -7.00 -6.33
N LEU A 14 -8.57 -6.65 -5.63
CA LEU A 14 -9.57 -7.61 -5.15
C LEU A 14 -10.24 -8.38 -6.30
N ARG A 15 -10.50 -7.70 -7.43
CA ARG A 15 -11.09 -8.32 -8.62
C ARG A 15 -10.22 -9.43 -9.20
N ASN A 16 -8.90 -9.24 -9.21
CA ASN A 16 -7.95 -10.20 -9.76
C ASN A 16 -7.47 -11.22 -8.71
N HIS A 17 -7.54 -10.87 -7.42
CA HIS A 17 -7.15 -11.72 -6.30
C HIS A 17 -8.31 -11.82 -5.30
N PRO A 18 -9.29 -12.72 -5.53
CA PRO A 18 -10.50 -12.81 -4.69
C PRO A 18 -10.24 -13.17 -3.22
N GLN A 19 -9.06 -13.71 -2.90
CA GLN A 19 -8.61 -14.00 -1.54
C GLN A 19 -7.96 -12.80 -0.84
N ALA A 20 -7.69 -11.72 -1.57
CA ALA A 20 -7.12 -10.51 -1.00
C ALA A 20 -8.08 -9.89 0.01
N ARG A 21 -7.50 -9.39 1.10
CA ARG A 21 -8.24 -8.65 2.13
C ARG A 21 -8.04 -7.15 1.89
N VAL A 22 -9.14 -6.43 1.74
CA VAL A 22 -9.12 -4.97 1.68
C VAL A 22 -9.44 -4.45 3.08
N LEU A 23 -8.55 -3.62 3.64
CA LEU A 23 -8.69 -3.04 4.98
C LEU A 23 -8.70 -1.50 4.84
N PRO A 24 -9.86 -0.88 4.54
CA PRO A 24 -10.00 0.57 4.52
C PRO A 24 -9.73 1.12 5.93
N PHE A 25 -9.13 2.29 6.05
CA PHE A 25 -8.76 2.84 7.35
C PHE A 25 -8.79 4.37 7.38
N GLU A 26 -9.03 4.91 8.57
CA GLU A 26 -8.87 6.32 8.93
C GLU A 26 -8.05 6.41 10.22
N CYS A 27 -8.68 6.61 11.39
CA CYS A 27 -8.09 6.41 12.73
C CYS A 27 -7.82 4.92 13.03
N ASP A 28 -8.74 4.06 12.61
CA ASP A 28 -8.70 2.60 12.74
C ASP A 28 -9.27 1.97 11.46
N VAL A 29 -9.20 0.64 11.34
CA VAL A 29 -9.76 -0.10 10.20
C VAL A 29 -11.28 -0.04 10.21
N VAL A 30 -11.87 0.31 9.07
CA VAL A 30 -13.31 0.33 8.85
C VAL A 30 -13.74 -0.97 8.18
N ASP A 31 -14.69 -1.69 8.80
CA ASP A 31 -15.22 -2.92 8.21
C ASP A 31 -16.13 -2.60 7.02
N VAL A 32 -15.67 -2.95 5.82
CA VAL A 32 -16.43 -2.82 4.58
C VAL A 32 -16.58 -4.18 3.92
N GLN A 33 -17.82 -4.58 3.66
CA GLN A 33 -18.14 -5.81 2.95
C GLN A 33 -18.06 -5.56 1.43
N LEU A 34 -17.03 -6.15 0.80
CA LEU A 34 -16.81 -6.13 -0.64
C LEU A 34 -17.09 -7.52 -1.23
N ASP A 35 -17.53 -7.56 -2.50
CA ASP A 35 -17.67 -8.81 -3.26
C ASP A 35 -16.75 -8.75 -4.48
N ALA A 36 -15.75 -9.63 -4.55
CA ALA A 36 -14.79 -9.67 -5.66
C ALA A 36 -15.46 -9.89 -7.04
N ARG A 37 -16.68 -10.43 -7.07
CA ARG A 37 -17.46 -10.64 -8.30
C ARG A 37 -18.21 -9.41 -8.78
N GLN A 38 -18.38 -8.40 -7.92
CA GLN A 38 -18.92 -7.10 -8.34
C GLN A 38 -17.94 -6.37 -9.25
N SER A 39 -18.44 -5.39 -9.99
CA SER A 39 -17.59 -4.55 -10.82
C SER A 39 -16.57 -3.79 -9.96
N VAL A 40 -15.41 -3.49 -10.55
CA VAL A 40 -14.38 -2.66 -9.90
C VAL A 40 -14.99 -1.34 -9.42
N MET A 41 -15.80 -0.69 -10.27
CA MET A 41 -16.45 0.58 -9.93
C MET A 41 -17.42 0.46 -8.75
N HIS A 42 -18.16 -0.64 -8.62
CA HIS A 42 -19.08 -0.83 -7.49
C HIS A 42 -18.31 -0.90 -6.16
N ASN A 43 -17.24 -1.69 -6.11
CA ASN A 43 -16.42 -1.79 -4.90
C ASN A 43 -15.63 -0.50 -4.64
N ALA A 44 -15.12 0.17 -5.68
CA ALA A 44 -14.43 1.45 -5.55
C ALA A 44 -15.35 2.53 -4.97
N GLN A 45 -16.61 2.60 -5.41
CA GLN A 45 -17.61 3.52 -4.85
C GLN A 45 -17.90 3.24 -3.37
N LYS A 46 -18.04 1.96 -2.99
CA LYS A 46 -18.18 1.56 -1.58
C LYS A 46 -16.99 2.01 -0.73
N LEU A 47 -15.79 1.84 -1.25
CA LEU A 47 -14.55 2.24 -0.59
C LEU A 47 -14.44 3.77 -0.46
N ALA A 48 -14.76 4.51 -1.52
CA ALA A 48 -14.78 5.96 -1.51
C ALA A 48 -15.82 6.55 -0.55
N ALA A 49 -16.89 5.81 -0.26
CA ALA A 49 -17.93 6.20 0.68
C ALA A 49 -17.52 6.06 2.16
N VAL A 50 -16.42 5.38 2.47
CA VAL A 50 -15.86 5.32 3.84
C VAL A 50 -15.54 6.73 4.34
N GLY A 51 -15.01 7.57 3.45
CA GLY A 51 -14.68 8.97 3.75
C GLY A 51 -13.20 9.19 4.04
N GLY A 52 -12.93 10.19 4.87
CA GLY A 52 -11.59 10.56 5.32
C GLY A 52 -11.67 11.65 6.38
N GLY A 53 -10.61 11.79 7.18
CA GLY A 53 -10.55 12.81 8.25
C GLY A 53 -9.31 12.71 9.14
N SER A 54 -8.71 11.51 9.23
CA SER A 54 -7.40 11.25 9.81
C SER A 54 -6.75 10.07 9.09
N THR A 55 -5.44 9.87 9.28
CA THR A 55 -4.71 8.80 8.61
C THR A 55 -3.78 8.10 9.59
N ASN A 56 -4.08 6.84 9.91
CA ASN A 56 -3.26 5.97 10.75
C ASN A 56 -2.85 4.69 9.99
N CYS A 57 -1.77 4.78 9.22
CA CYS A 57 -1.25 3.67 8.42
C CYS A 57 -0.86 2.42 9.24
N SER A 58 -0.66 2.56 10.56
CA SER A 58 -0.34 1.43 11.43
C SER A 58 -1.58 0.58 11.81
N ALA A 59 -2.80 1.13 11.71
CA ALA A 59 -4.04 0.43 12.07
C ALA A 59 -4.24 -0.91 11.33
N PRO A 60 -4.18 -0.98 9.98
CA PRO A 60 -4.34 -2.24 9.27
C PRO A 60 -3.24 -3.26 9.63
N LEU A 61 -2.00 -2.82 9.84
CA LEU A 61 -0.90 -3.71 10.23
C LEU A 61 -1.11 -4.27 11.65
N ARG A 62 -1.57 -3.44 12.60
CA ARG A 62 -1.93 -3.90 13.96
C ARG A 62 -3.05 -4.93 13.93
N ARG A 63 -4.08 -4.72 13.09
CA ARG A 63 -5.16 -5.70 12.90
C ARG A 63 -4.61 -7.04 12.42
N LEU A 64 -3.74 -7.04 11.39
CA LEU A 64 -3.09 -8.24 10.89
C LEU A 64 -2.23 -8.95 11.95
N LEU A 65 -1.49 -8.19 12.77
CA LEU A 65 -0.69 -8.72 13.88
C LEU A 65 -1.56 -9.39 14.95
N ASN A 66 -2.64 -8.73 15.38
CA ASN A 66 -3.56 -9.24 16.39
C ASN A 66 -4.24 -10.53 15.93
N GLU A 67 -4.63 -10.59 14.66
CA GLU A 67 -5.21 -11.78 14.04
C GLU A 67 -4.18 -12.87 13.73
N ARG A 68 -2.88 -12.60 13.90
CA ARG A 68 -1.76 -13.48 13.50
C ARG A 68 -1.89 -13.91 12.03
N ALA A 69 -2.29 -12.98 11.17
CA ALA A 69 -2.55 -13.24 9.76
C ALA A 69 -1.29 -13.73 9.03
N ARG A 70 -1.49 -14.68 8.12
CA ARG A 70 -0.50 -15.06 7.11
C ARG A 70 -0.64 -14.10 5.93
N VAL A 71 0.46 -13.43 5.57
CA VAL A 71 0.45 -12.38 4.55
C VAL A 71 1.70 -12.50 3.70
N ASP A 72 1.53 -12.51 2.39
CA ASP A 72 2.64 -12.57 1.42
C ASP A 72 2.94 -11.19 0.80
N LEU A 73 1.93 -10.32 0.71
CA LEU A 73 2.05 -8.97 0.17
C LEU A 73 1.11 -8.02 0.92
N VAL A 74 1.63 -6.87 1.33
CA VAL A 74 0.85 -5.71 1.79
C VAL A 74 1.01 -4.60 0.76
N ILE A 75 -0.11 -4.13 0.21
CA ILE A 75 -0.15 -2.90 -0.61
C ILE A 75 -0.81 -1.83 0.25
N MET A 76 -0.02 -0.89 0.72
CA MET A 76 -0.46 0.29 1.46
C MET A 76 -0.67 1.43 0.48
N VAL A 77 -1.87 1.99 0.42
CA VAL A 77 -2.19 3.16 -0.40
C VAL A 77 -2.59 4.29 0.52
N SER A 78 -1.87 5.40 0.47
CA SER A 78 -2.11 6.57 1.31
C SER A 78 -1.58 7.83 0.64
N ASP A 79 -2.06 8.99 1.06
CA ASP A 79 -1.59 10.31 0.65
C ASP A 79 -0.68 10.98 1.71
N ASN A 80 -0.17 10.19 2.67
CA ASN A 80 0.65 10.66 3.78
C ASN A 80 1.92 9.82 3.96
N GLU A 81 3.09 10.43 3.74
CA GLU A 81 4.46 9.86 3.81
C GLU A 81 4.90 9.32 5.20
N SER A 82 3.99 8.96 6.11
CA SER A 82 4.33 8.51 7.46
C SER A 82 4.91 7.08 7.57
N TRP A 83 5.20 6.41 6.45
CA TRP A 83 5.78 5.06 6.46
C TRP A 83 7.30 5.06 6.61
N VAL A 84 8.03 6.11 6.18
CA VAL A 84 9.50 6.18 6.30
C VAL A 84 9.87 7.50 6.94
N ASP A 85 10.44 7.44 8.14
CA ASP A 85 10.79 8.62 8.91
C ASP A 85 11.86 9.45 8.16
N LYS A 86 11.50 10.67 7.73
CA LYS A 86 12.45 11.72 7.34
C LYS A 86 13.06 12.41 8.57
N SER A 87 12.83 11.95 9.81
CA SER A 87 13.38 12.57 11.02
C SER A 87 14.20 11.62 11.91
N ARG A 88 15.33 12.15 12.38
CA ARG A 88 16.47 11.52 13.05
C ARG A 88 16.23 10.73 14.35
N HIS A 89 15.02 10.34 14.78
CA HIS A 89 14.83 9.63 16.05
C HIS A 89 13.60 8.69 16.07
N GLY A 90 13.74 7.46 15.56
CA GLY A 90 12.79 6.36 15.83
C GLY A 90 12.27 5.64 14.58
N SER A 91 11.67 4.46 14.78
CA SER A 91 10.87 3.76 13.76
C SER A 91 9.44 4.27 13.87
N THR A 92 8.78 4.58 12.75
CA THR A 92 7.35 4.93 12.78
C THR A 92 6.54 3.73 13.30
N ALA A 93 5.38 3.98 13.91
CA ALA A 93 4.50 2.90 14.37
C ALA A 93 4.12 1.92 13.24
N THR A 94 4.02 2.42 12.00
CA THR A 94 3.80 1.61 10.80
C THR A 94 4.97 0.66 10.57
N MET A 95 6.21 1.15 10.65
CA MET A 95 7.42 0.33 10.47
C MET A 95 7.65 -0.66 11.60
N GLU A 96 7.31 -0.30 12.84
CA GLU A 96 7.34 -1.25 13.98
C GLU A 96 6.38 -2.41 13.71
N CYS A 97 5.15 -2.10 13.29
CA CYS A 97 4.16 -3.13 12.96
C CYS A 97 4.62 -3.99 11.77
N TRP A 98 5.21 -3.38 10.73
CA TRP A 98 5.74 -4.10 9.58
C TRP A 98 6.85 -5.08 9.99
N ILE A 99 7.81 -4.63 10.80
CA ILE A 99 8.92 -5.46 11.29
C ILE A 99 8.39 -6.66 12.07
N GLU A 100 7.41 -6.46 12.97
CA GLU A 100 6.79 -7.56 13.71
C GLU A 100 6.01 -8.51 12.80
N LEU A 101 5.31 -7.99 11.78
CA LEU A 101 4.55 -8.81 10.85
C LEU A 101 5.49 -9.69 10.00
N LYS A 102 6.64 -9.13 9.59
CA LYS A 102 7.70 -9.82 8.85
C LYS A 102 8.37 -10.93 9.64
N LYS A 103 8.52 -10.80 10.96
CA LYS A 103 9.05 -11.90 11.79
C LYS A 103 8.22 -13.18 11.66
N ARG A 104 6.90 -13.05 11.50
CA ARG A 104 5.98 -14.18 11.30
C ARG A 104 5.81 -14.57 9.84
N ASN A 105 6.00 -13.62 8.93
CA ASN A 105 5.87 -13.79 7.49
C ASN A 105 7.18 -13.38 6.81
N PRO A 106 8.24 -14.21 6.88
CA PRO A 106 9.59 -13.81 6.47
C PRO A 106 9.69 -13.48 4.97
N GLN A 107 8.80 -14.04 4.15
CA GLN A 107 8.73 -13.79 2.71
C GLN A 107 7.81 -12.62 2.34
N ALA A 108 7.09 -12.03 3.30
CA ALA A 108 6.15 -10.94 3.02
C ALA A 108 6.86 -9.74 2.40
N ARG A 109 6.17 -9.02 1.53
CA ARG A 109 6.67 -7.76 0.96
C ARG A 109 5.69 -6.63 1.21
N LEU A 110 6.20 -5.41 1.34
CA LEU A 110 5.42 -4.20 1.52
C LEU A 110 5.58 -3.31 0.28
N VAL A 111 4.46 -2.84 -0.25
CA VAL A 111 4.41 -1.82 -1.29
C VAL A 111 3.70 -0.61 -0.69
N CYS A 112 4.35 0.55 -0.69
CA CYS A 112 3.76 1.82 -0.31
C CYS A 112 3.49 2.65 -1.56
N ILE A 113 2.23 2.99 -1.82
CA ILE A 113 1.81 3.85 -2.93
C ILE A 113 1.38 5.19 -2.35
N ASP A 114 2.16 6.23 -2.64
CA ASP A 114 1.83 7.61 -2.32
C ASP A 114 0.94 8.21 -3.40
N LEU A 115 -0.26 8.64 -3.04
CA LEU A 115 -1.20 9.26 -3.98
C LEU A 115 -0.93 10.74 -4.24
N LEU A 116 -0.20 11.43 -3.37
CA LEU A 116 0.16 12.83 -3.56
C LEU A 116 1.67 12.92 -3.77
N PRO A 117 2.16 13.37 -4.95
CA PRO A 117 3.58 13.47 -5.23
C PRO A 117 4.18 14.69 -4.50
N TYR A 118 4.26 14.65 -3.17
CA TYR A 118 4.98 15.65 -2.38
C TYR A 118 6.45 15.26 -2.21
N GLY A 119 7.17 15.24 -3.33
CA GLY A 119 8.63 15.16 -3.32
C GLY A 119 9.18 13.75 -3.25
N THR A 120 10.46 13.65 -3.60
CA THR A 120 11.22 12.41 -3.72
C THR A 120 11.33 11.72 -2.36
N THR A 121 10.45 10.76 -2.09
CA THR A 121 10.71 9.77 -1.06
C THR A 121 11.70 8.76 -1.62
N GLN A 122 12.99 9.12 -1.55
CA GLN A 122 14.06 8.14 -1.45
C GLN A 122 13.96 7.50 -0.06
N ALA A 123 12.96 6.65 0.11
CA ALA A 123 12.88 5.78 1.27
C ALA A 123 14.04 4.79 1.21
N ALA A 124 14.66 4.53 2.36
CA ALA A 124 15.78 3.62 2.49
C ALA A 124 15.47 2.29 1.77
N GLU A 125 16.28 1.97 0.76
CA GLU A 125 16.13 0.77 -0.06
C GLU A 125 16.21 -0.48 0.83
N ARG A 126 15.05 -1.09 1.07
CA ARG A 126 14.93 -2.39 1.70
C ARG A 126 14.41 -3.36 0.66
N SER A 127 15.06 -4.52 0.53
CA SER A 127 14.65 -5.54 -0.45
C SER A 127 13.22 -6.06 -0.24
N ASP A 128 12.64 -5.85 0.94
CA ASP A 128 11.27 -6.21 1.29
C ASP A 128 10.25 -5.07 1.19
N ILE A 129 10.66 -3.85 0.80
CA ILE A 129 9.78 -2.67 0.71
C ILE A 129 9.98 -1.92 -0.62
N LEU A 130 8.89 -1.72 -1.36
CA LEU A 130 8.83 -0.88 -2.55
C LEU A 130 8.04 0.40 -2.23
N ASN A 131 8.55 1.56 -2.64
CA ASN A 131 7.84 2.83 -2.55
C ASN A 131 7.54 3.34 -3.96
N VAL A 132 6.29 3.71 -4.22
CA VAL A 132 5.80 4.22 -5.51
C VAL A 132 5.17 5.58 -5.26
N GLY A 133 5.63 6.60 -6.01
CA GLY A 133 5.04 7.93 -5.99
C GLY A 133 4.04 8.13 -7.12
N GLY A 134 2.88 8.70 -6.81
CA GLY A 134 1.80 8.94 -7.76
C GLY A 134 0.99 7.68 -8.12
N PHE A 135 0.05 7.85 -9.05
CA PHE A 135 -0.74 6.74 -9.59
C PHE A 135 -0.82 6.83 -11.12
N SER A 136 -0.42 5.74 -11.76
CA SER A 136 -0.57 5.44 -13.19
C SER A 136 -0.76 3.93 -13.37
N ASP A 137 -1.21 3.47 -14.54
CA ASP A 137 -1.49 2.05 -14.80
C ASP A 137 -0.22 1.16 -14.65
N GLU A 138 0.96 1.76 -14.81
CA GLU A 138 2.26 1.13 -14.64
C GLU A 138 2.50 0.60 -13.21
N VAL A 139 1.77 1.12 -12.20
CA VAL A 139 1.96 0.69 -10.80
C VAL A 139 1.79 -0.82 -10.63
N PHE A 140 0.87 -1.44 -11.37
CA PHE A 140 0.64 -2.88 -11.27
C PHE A 140 1.80 -3.69 -11.86
N THR A 141 2.41 -3.20 -12.94
CA THR A 141 3.61 -3.80 -13.54
C THR A 141 4.80 -3.73 -12.59
N VAL A 142 5.00 -2.58 -11.93
CA VAL A 142 6.08 -2.41 -10.95
C VAL A 142 5.88 -3.36 -9.76
N ILE A 143 4.65 -3.47 -9.25
CA ILE A 143 4.31 -4.42 -8.18
C ILE A 143 4.58 -5.86 -8.60
N ASP A 144 4.16 -6.28 -9.80
CA ASP A 144 4.39 -7.65 -10.30
C ASP A 144 5.89 -7.97 -10.35
N ASN A 145 6.68 -7.08 -10.94
CA ASN A 145 8.11 -7.31 -11.08
C ASN A 145 8.84 -7.28 -9.71
N PHE A 146 8.42 -6.41 -8.79
CA PHE A 146 8.91 -6.43 -7.42
C PHE A 146 8.59 -7.79 -6.77
N VAL A 147 7.33 -8.22 -6.74
CA VAL A 147 6.90 -9.49 -6.11
C VAL A 147 7.61 -10.70 -6.69
N ASN A 148 7.87 -10.72 -8.00
CA ASN A 148 8.57 -11.81 -8.68
C ASN A 148 10.11 -11.75 -8.54
N GLY A 149 10.65 -10.77 -7.80
CA GLY A 149 12.09 -10.63 -7.61
C GLY A 149 12.84 -10.34 -8.91
N ARG A 150 12.15 -9.78 -9.91
CA ARG A 150 12.73 -9.41 -11.21
C ARG A 150 13.58 -8.13 -11.12
N TYR A 151 13.66 -7.50 -9.95
CA TYR A 151 14.45 -6.30 -9.68
C TYR A 151 15.41 -6.47 -8.50
N GLY A 152 16.66 -6.07 -8.71
CA GLY A 152 17.57 -5.59 -7.65
C GLY A 152 17.24 -4.14 -7.30
N SER A 153 17.62 -3.69 -6.12
CA SER A 153 17.03 -2.57 -5.36
C SER A 153 17.00 -1.16 -5.99
N ALA A 154 17.51 -0.94 -7.20
CA ALA A 154 17.93 0.41 -7.64
C ALA A 154 17.15 1.05 -8.81
N HIS A 155 16.03 0.51 -9.33
CA HIS A 155 15.70 0.75 -10.75
C HIS A 155 14.36 1.38 -11.14
N TRP A 156 13.64 2.14 -10.32
CA TRP A 156 12.40 2.78 -10.83
C TRP A 156 12.10 4.23 -10.45
N LEU A 157 12.89 4.88 -9.59
CA LEU A 157 12.73 6.32 -9.39
C LEU A 157 13.09 7.15 -10.66
N GLU A 158 13.73 6.55 -11.66
CA GLU A 158 14.12 7.23 -12.91
C GLU A 158 13.10 7.11 -14.08
N GLU A 159 12.27 6.06 -14.16
CA GLU A 159 11.44 5.85 -15.36
C GLU A 159 10.06 6.55 -15.33
N ILE A 160 9.53 6.94 -14.18
CA ILE A 160 8.28 7.74 -14.14
C ILE A 160 8.54 9.22 -14.50
N GLU A 161 9.74 9.75 -14.24
CA GLU A 161 10.12 11.08 -14.74
C GLU A 161 10.28 11.10 -16.28
N ALA A 162 10.61 9.96 -16.90
CA ALA A 162 10.79 9.85 -18.35
C ALA A 162 9.48 9.82 -19.16
N VAL A 163 8.33 9.59 -18.54
CA VAL A 163 7.01 9.56 -19.21
C VAL A 163 6.37 10.96 -19.30
N THR A 164 7.10 12.02 -18.90
CA THR A 164 6.64 13.40 -19.11
C THR A 164 7.44 14.08 -20.23
N LEU A 165 6.98 13.90 -21.48
CA LEU A 165 6.89 14.93 -22.54
C LEU A 165 6.03 14.44 -23.70
#